data_AF-A0A1V3WMC6-F1
#
_entry.id   AF-A0A1V3WMC6-F1
#
_cell.length_a   1.000
_cell.length_b   1.000
_cell.length_c   1.000
_cell.angle_alpha   90.00
_cell.angle_beta   90.00
_cell.angle_gamma   90.00
#
_symmetry.space_group_name_H-M   'P 1'
#
loop_
_entity.id
_entity.type
_entity.pdbx_description
1 polymer ?
#
loop_
_entity_poly.entity_id
_entity_poly.type
_entity_poly.pdbx_seq_one_letter_code
_entity_poly.pdbx_strand_id
1 'polypeptide(L)'
;MAEFGQLHLWYFGDAARRQQSELPPRQRVTGFDEVVGGLSDRAATFEAGRCLSCGNCFECDGCLGSCPEDAVIKLGRGHRYRFDYDRCTGCATCYEQCPCTPSK
;
A
#
# COMPACT_ATOMS: atom_id res chain seq x y z
N MET A 1 -7.14 12.86 5.45
CA MET A 1 -6.37 11.59 5.57
C MET A 1 -7.36 10.46 5.35
N ALA A 2 -7.02 9.45 4.54
CA ALA A 2 -7.90 8.29 4.33
C ALA A 2 -7.81 7.34 5.53
N GLU A 3 -8.94 6.82 6.01
CA GLU A 3 -8.99 5.75 7.01
C GLU A 3 -8.82 4.36 6.35
N PHE A 4 -8.44 3.35 7.14
CA PHE A 4 -8.14 2.00 6.63
C PHE A 4 -9.30 1.38 5.84
N GLY A 5 -10.54 1.59 6.28
CA GLY A 5 -11.74 1.09 5.60
C GLY A 5 -12.04 1.79 4.26
N GLN A 6 -11.35 2.89 3.96
CA GLN A 6 -11.49 3.63 2.70
C GLN A 6 -10.43 3.20 1.67
N LEU A 7 -9.60 2.20 1.95
CA LEU A 7 -8.58 1.76 1.01
C LEU A 7 -9.13 0.62 0.15
N HIS A 8 -8.79 0.62 -1.13
CA HIS A 8 -9.03 -0.53 -2.00
C HIS A 8 -8.03 -1.65 -1.65
N LEU A 9 -8.38 -2.45 -0.63
CA LEU A 9 -7.51 -3.47 -0.03
C LEU A 9 -7.32 -4.72 -0.90
N TRP A 10 -7.92 -4.82 -2.10
CA TRP A 10 -7.67 -5.95 -3.00
C TRP A 10 -6.21 -6.01 -3.48
N TYR A 11 -5.51 -4.86 -3.48
CA TYR A 11 -4.06 -4.81 -3.70
C TYR A 11 -3.26 -5.24 -2.47
N PHE A 12 -3.86 -5.18 -1.27
CA PHE A 12 -3.28 -5.73 -0.06
C PHE A 12 -3.26 -7.25 -0.21
N GLY A 13 -2.12 -7.82 -0.60
CA GLY A 13 -1.95 -9.26 -0.59
C GLY A 13 -2.09 -9.84 0.83
N ASP A 14 -2.24 -11.16 0.93
CA ASP A 14 -2.29 -11.93 2.19
C ASP A 14 -0.91 -11.98 2.88
N ALA A 15 -0.36 -10.82 3.19
CA ALA A 15 0.86 -10.66 3.94
C ALA A 15 0.50 -10.18 5.35
N ALA A 16 0.49 -11.09 6.32
CA ALA A 16 0.29 -10.73 7.73
C ALA A 16 1.42 -9.81 8.23
N ARG A 17 1.09 -8.92 9.17
CA ARG A 17 2.08 -8.08 9.87
C ARG A 17 3.16 -8.97 10.46
N ARG A 18 4.44 -8.59 10.28
CA ARG A 18 5.54 -9.35 10.88
C ARG A 18 5.48 -9.26 12.40
N GLN A 19 5.60 -10.41 13.05
CA GLN A 19 5.68 -10.48 14.51
C GLN A 19 7.07 -10.04 14.96
N GLN A 20 7.08 -9.21 16.00
CA GLN A 20 8.30 -8.83 16.70
C GLN A 20 8.57 -9.85 17.80
N SER A 21 9.84 -10.06 18.12
CA SER A 21 10.18 -10.88 19.29
C SER A 21 9.72 -10.17 20.56
N GLU A 22 9.17 -10.92 21.51
CA GLU A 22 8.71 -10.38 22.78
C GLU A 22 9.21 -11.23 23.95
N LEU A 23 9.57 -10.58 25.05
CA LEU A 23 9.92 -11.28 26.28
C LEU A 23 8.72 -12.07 26.83
N PRO A 24 8.91 -13.32 27.30
CA PRO A 24 7.83 -14.10 27.90
C PRO A 24 7.16 -13.36 29.07
N PRO A 25 5.82 -13.47 29.25
CA PRO A 25 5.09 -12.76 30.29
C PRO A 25 5.62 -12.95 31.72
N ARG A 26 6.19 -14.11 32.02
CA ARG A 26 6.79 -14.40 33.34
C ARG A 26 8.09 -13.65 33.59
N GLN A 27 8.83 -13.29 32.55
CA GLN A 27 10.11 -12.59 32.65
C GLN A 27 9.91 -11.07 32.62
N ARG A 28 8.94 -10.57 31.85
CA ARG A 28 8.69 -9.12 31.76
C ARG A 28 8.13 -8.47 33.03
N VAL A 29 7.75 -9.25 34.05
CA VAL A 29 7.26 -8.74 35.35
C VAL A 29 8.33 -8.71 36.43
N THR A 30 9.54 -9.22 36.16
CA THR A 30 10.61 -9.34 37.16
C THR A 30 11.61 -8.20 37.12
N GLY A 31 11.49 -7.28 36.16
CA GLY A 31 12.46 -6.20 35.96
C GLY A 31 11.93 -5.12 35.02
N PHE A 32 12.85 -4.35 34.45
CA PHE A 32 12.57 -3.22 33.56
C PHE A 32 13.22 -3.38 32.17
N ASP A 33 13.57 -4.62 31.81
CA ASP A 33 14.12 -4.93 30.49
C ASP A 33 13.09 -4.66 29.38
N GLU A 34 13.58 -4.28 28.20
CA GLU A 34 12.73 -4.01 27.04
C GLU A 34 11.94 -5.25 26.61
N VAL A 35 10.61 -5.10 26.52
CA VAL A 35 9.73 -6.23 26.23
C VAL A 35 9.68 -6.58 24.75
N VAL A 36 9.68 -5.57 23.87
CA VAL A 36 9.55 -5.75 22.41
C VAL A 36 10.93 -5.64 21.79
N GLY A 37 11.49 -6.74 21.29
CA GLY A 37 12.84 -6.78 20.73
C GLY A 37 12.99 -6.19 19.33
N GLY A 38 11.94 -5.55 18.78
CA GLY A 38 11.96 -4.96 17.45
C GLY A 38 11.88 -5.96 16.30
N LEU A 39 11.97 -5.43 15.07
CA LEU A 39 12.13 -6.20 13.83
C LEU A 39 13.62 -6.26 13.47
N SER A 40 14.06 -7.38 12.89
CA SER A 40 15.36 -7.43 12.22
C SER A 40 15.36 -6.54 10.98
N ASP A 41 16.53 -6.10 10.51
CA ASP A 41 16.65 -5.24 9.31
C ASP A 41 15.88 -5.79 8.10
N ARG A 42 15.95 -7.10 7.89
CA ARG A 42 15.23 -7.79 6.81
C ARG A 42 13.72 -7.74 7.02
N ALA A 43 13.24 -7.97 8.25
CA ALA A 43 11.82 -7.93 8.56
C ALA A 43 11.28 -6.49 8.51
N ALA A 44 12.05 -5.51 8.96
CA ALA A 44 11.73 -4.09 8.90
C ALA A 44 11.61 -3.60 7.44
N THR A 45 12.58 -3.95 6.59
CA THR A 45 12.55 -3.62 5.15
C THR A 45 11.33 -4.22 4.48
N PHE A 46 11.01 -5.48 4.78
CA PHE A 46 9.80 -6.12 4.26
C PHE A 46 8.52 -5.42 4.73
N GLU A 47 8.42 -5.10 6.02
CA GLU A 47 7.24 -4.44 6.59
C GLU A 47 7.03 -3.04 5.99
N ALA A 48 8.11 -2.28 5.78
CA ALA A 48 8.05 -0.97 5.11
C ALA A 48 7.53 -1.07 3.66
N GLY A 49 7.87 -2.15 2.95
CA GLY A 49 7.38 -2.44 1.59
C GLY A 49 5.87 -2.72 1.50
N ARG A 50 5.18 -2.97 2.62
CA ARG A 50 3.71 -3.15 2.65
C ARG A 50 2.94 -1.82 2.58
N CYS A 51 3.63 -0.68 2.63
CA CYS A 51 3.00 0.64 2.58
C CYS A 51 2.43 0.94 1.18
N LEU A 52 1.18 1.39 1.12
CA LEU A 52 0.48 1.74 -0.13
C LEU A 52 0.62 3.23 -0.53
N SER A 53 1.44 4.01 0.17
CA SER A 53 1.60 5.46 -0.08
C SER A 53 0.25 6.18 -0.11
N CYS A 54 -0.61 6.00 0.90
CA CYS A 54 -1.98 6.53 0.89
C CYS A 54 -2.02 8.04 0.52
N GLY A 55 -2.79 8.38 -0.51
CA GLY A 55 -2.85 9.73 -1.08
C GLY A 55 -1.75 10.08 -2.09
N ASN A 56 -0.82 9.18 -2.39
CA ASN A 56 0.23 9.38 -3.38
C ASN A 56 0.43 8.14 -4.28
N CYS A 57 0.63 8.38 -5.58
CA CYS A 57 0.89 7.31 -6.53
C CYS A 57 2.25 6.66 -6.25
N PHE A 58 2.28 5.32 -6.16
CA PHE A 58 3.49 4.50 -6.05
C PHE A 58 3.75 3.62 -7.29
N GLU A 59 3.12 3.97 -8.42
CA GLU A 59 3.34 3.32 -9.72
C GLU A 59 2.97 1.82 -9.73
N CYS A 60 1.86 1.45 -9.09
CA CYS A 60 1.38 0.06 -9.00
C CYS A 60 0.82 -0.53 -10.30
N ASP A 61 0.69 0.28 -11.35
CA ASP A 61 0.11 -0.05 -12.66
C ASP A 61 -1.38 -0.50 -12.64
N GLY A 62 -2.08 -0.43 -11.50
CA GLY A 62 -3.50 -0.80 -11.41
C GLY A 62 -4.40 0.01 -12.35
N CYS A 63 -4.24 1.34 -12.37
CA CYS A 63 -4.98 2.22 -13.28
C CYS A 63 -4.65 1.99 -14.77
N LEU A 64 -3.41 1.58 -15.07
CA LEU A 64 -2.95 1.29 -16.42
C LEU A 64 -3.60 0.00 -16.94
N GLY A 65 -3.55 -1.07 -16.15
CA GLY A 65 -4.10 -2.36 -16.54
C GLY A 65 -5.63 -2.40 -16.57
N SER A 66 -6.30 -1.49 -15.87
CA SER A 66 -7.76 -1.50 -15.75
C SER A 66 -8.48 -0.60 -16.77
N CYS A 67 -7.77 0.24 -17.52
CA CYS A 67 -8.40 1.18 -18.44
C CYS A 67 -8.79 0.46 -19.73
N PRO A 68 -10.09 0.37 -20.08
CA PRO A 68 -10.52 -0.33 -21.29
C PRO A 68 -10.22 0.45 -22.58
N GLU A 69 -9.94 1.76 -22.47
CA GLU A 69 -9.78 2.68 -23.60
C GLU A 69 -8.30 3.02 -23.90
N ASP A 70 -7.36 2.39 -23.20
CA ASP A 70 -5.93 2.75 -23.25
C ASP A 70 -5.67 4.26 -23.01
N ALA A 71 -6.49 4.89 -22.18
CA ALA A 71 -6.43 6.32 -21.86
C ALA A 71 -5.39 6.65 -20.77
N VAL A 72 -4.74 5.65 -20.18
CA VAL A 72 -3.71 5.83 -19.14
C VAL A 72 -2.32 5.58 -19.74
N ILE A 73 -1.44 6.56 -19.66
CA ILE A 73 -0.14 6.55 -20.33
C ILE A 73 0.96 6.58 -19.29
N LYS A 74 1.78 5.53 -19.24
CA LYS A 74 2.95 5.44 -18.36
C LYS A 74 4.07 6.33 -18.88
N LEU A 75 4.52 7.29 -18.06
CA LEU A 75 5.54 8.28 -18.44
C LEU A 75 6.99 7.81 -18.17
N GLY A 76 7.15 6.62 -17.59
CA GLY A 76 8.43 6.09 -17.14
C GLY A 76 8.56 6.11 -15.62
N ARG A 77 9.59 5.41 -15.11
CA ARG A 77 9.81 5.24 -13.66
C ARG A 77 10.01 6.58 -12.97
N GLY A 78 9.25 6.83 -11.90
CA GLY A 78 9.27 8.08 -11.14
C GLY A 78 8.46 9.22 -11.78
N HIS A 79 7.90 9.02 -12.97
CA HIS A 79 7.13 10.02 -13.71
C HIS A 79 5.62 9.76 -13.69
N ARG A 80 5.17 8.66 -13.07
CA ARG A 80 3.74 8.31 -12.90
C ARG A 80 3.02 8.20 -14.26
N TYR A 81 1.76 8.62 -14.31
CA TYR A 81 0.88 8.45 -15.45
C TYR A 81 0.28 9.78 -15.92
N ARG A 82 0.05 9.88 -17.22
CA ARG A 82 -0.78 10.91 -17.86
C ARG A 82 -2.10 10.28 -18.29
N PHE A 83 -3.19 11.05 -18.20
CA PHE A 83 -4.50 10.65 -18.68
C PHE A 83 -4.81 11.35 -20.00
N ASP A 84 -5.21 10.59 -21.00
CA ASP A 84 -5.72 11.08 -22.29
C ASP A 84 -7.23 11.26 -22.19
N TYR A 85 -7.67 12.52 -22.06
CA TYR A 85 -9.08 12.83 -21.89
C TYR A 85 -9.90 12.69 -23.17
N ASP A 86 -9.26 12.68 -24.34
CA ASP A 86 -9.96 12.49 -25.62
C ASP A 86 -10.37 11.02 -25.81
N ARG A 87 -9.66 10.09 -25.17
CA ARG A 87 -9.99 8.65 -25.13
C ARG A 87 -10.79 8.25 -23.90
N CYS A 88 -10.88 9.12 -22.89
CA CYS A 88 -11.52 8.79 -21.63
C CYS A 88 -13.06 8.79 -21.75
N THR A 89 -13.69 7.66 -21.46
CA THR A 89 -15.15 7.51 -21.45
C THR A 89 -15.80 7.84 -20.10
N GLY A 90 -15.01 8.13 -19.06
CA GLY A 90 -15.52 8.44 -17.72
C GLY A 90 -16.00 7.24 -16.91
N CYS A 91 -15.63 6.01 -17.31
CA CYS A 91 -16.06 4.77 -16.64
C CYS A 91 -15.55 4.58 -15.20
N ALA A 92 -14.62 5.41 -14.73
CA ALA A 92 -14.05 5.42 -13.38
C ALA A 92 -13.27 4.16 -12.93
N THR A 93 -13.10 3.13 -13.78
CA THR A 93 -12.37 1.92 -13.39
C THR A 93 -10.94 2.21 -12.91
N CYS A 94 -10.23 3.15 -13.53
CA CYS A 94 -8.88 3.55 -13.08
C CYS A 94 -8.85 4.11 -11.65
N TYR A 95 -9.94 4.74 -11.20
CA TYR A 95 -10.11 5.24 -9.83
C TYR A 95 -10.42 4.09 -8.86
N GLU A 96 -11.36 3.21 -9.21
CA GLU A 96 -11.76 2.05 -8.40
C GLU A 96 -10.61 1.05 -8.17
N GLN A 97 -9.63 1.04 -9.09
CA GLN A 97 -8.44 0.21 -8.98
C GLN A 97 -7.24 0.90 -8.31
N CYS A 98 -7.30 2.18 -7.92
CA CYS A 98 -6.17 2.82 -7.20
C CYS A 98 -6.24 2.46 -5.70
N PRO A 99 -5.28 1.69 -5.17
CA PRO A 99 -5.20 1.39 -3.73
C PRO A 99 -4.79 2.61 -2.89
N CYS A 100 -4.40 3.68 -3.57
CA CYS A 100 -3.88 4.93 -3.05
C CYS A 100 -4.97 5.98 -2.75
N THR A 101 -6.15 5.86 -3.37
CA THR A 101 -7.24 6.82 -3.23
C THR A 101 -8.28 6.31 -2.22
N PRO A 102 -8.96 7.21 -1.50
CA PRO A 102 -10.12 6.82 -0.71
C PRO A 102 -11.21 6.25 -1.63
N SER A 103 -11.73 5.07 -1.33
CA SER A 103 -12.99 4.59 -1.86
C SER A 103 -14.11 5.55 -1.42
N LYS A 104 -15.09 5.78 -2.30
CA LYS A 104 -16.30 6.51 -1.92
C LYS A 104 -17.08 5.78 -0.83
#